data_AF-A0A534ZWL5-F1
#
_entry.id   AF-A0A534ZWL5-F1
#
_cell.length_a   1.000
_cell.length_b   1.000
_cell.length_c   1.000
_cell.angle_alpha   90.00
_cell.angle_beta   90.00
_cell.angle_gamma   90.00
#
_symmetry.space_group_name_H-M   'P 1'
#
loop_
_entity.id
_entity.type
_entity.pdbx_description
1 polymer ?
#
loop_
_entity_poly.entity_id
_entity_poly.type
_entity_poly.pdbx_seq_one_letter_code
_entity_poly.pdbx_strand_id
1 'polypeptide(L)' 'MDRTLCGTRCRTVRPVAHHRGQLPRETAGTIRYALENIGRILVFVDFDSGPSLMVLPDDICVEAPEAAVRA' A
#
# COMPACT_ATOMS: atom_id res chain seq x y z
N MET A 1 -8.43 9.01 10.07
CA MET A 1 -7.36 8.22 9.43
C MET A 1 -7.17 6.96 10.26
N ASP A 2 -7.37 5.80 9.65
CA ASP A 2 -7.18 4.49 10.26
C ASP A 2 -5.72 4.06 10.13
N ARG A 3 -5.12 3.58 11.23
CA ARG A 3 -3.72 3.15 11.29
C ARG A 3 -3.57 1.68 11.67
N THR A 4 -4.64 0.89 11.63
CA THR A 4 -4.64 -0.53 12.01
C THR A 4 -3.60 -1.34 11.22
N LEU A 5 -3.37 -0.99 9.95
CA LEU A 5 -2.37 -1.62 9.06
C LEU A 5 -1.07 -0.80 8.92
N CYS A 6 -0.84 0.20 9.78
CA CYS A 6 0.37 1.02 9.69
C CYS A 6 1.62 0.15 9.92
N GLY A 7 2.60 0.29 9.03
CA GLY A 7 3.83 -0.49 9.05
C GLY A 7 3.72 -1.85 8.35
N THR A 8 2.51 -2.28 7.95
CA THR A 8 2.33 -3.54 7.22
C THR A 8 2.86 -3.42 5.80
N ARG A 9 3.56 -4.47 5.35
CA ARG A 9 4.06 -4.60 3.99
C ARG A 9 2.94 -4.92 3.03
N CYS A 10 3.05 -4.40 1.82
CA CYS A 10 2.12 -4.65 0.75
C CYS A 10 2.84 -4.61 -0.60
N ARG A 11 2.14 -5.07 -1.64
CA ARG A 11 2.61 -4.94 -3.02
C ARG A 11 1.46 -4.70 -3.98
N THR A 12 1.72 -3.98 -5.06
CA THR A 12 0.73 -3.75 -6.11
C THR A 12 0.38 -5.06 -6.82
N VAL A 13 -0.92 -5.38 -6.99
CA VAL A 13 -1.36 -6.60 -7.71
C VAL A 13 -1.57 -6.38 -9.20
N ARG A 14 -1.63 -5.11 -9.61
CA ARG A 14 -1.73 -4.64 -11.00
C ARG A 14 -0.98 -3.31 -11.13
N PRO A 15 -0.66 -2.84 -12.34
CA PRO A 15 -0.03 -1.55 -12.48
C PRO A 15 -0.94 -0.40 -12.00
N VAL A 16 -0.34 0.59 -11.32
CA VAL A 16 -1.05 1.72 -10.72
C VAL A 16 -0.58 3.01 -11.39
N ALA A 17 -1.48 3.69 -12.09
CA ALA A 17 -1.17 4.98 -12.73
C ALA A 17 -1.03 6.10 -11.68
N HIS A 18 -0.07 6.99 -11.88
CA HIS A 18 0.10 8.20 -11.07
C HIS A 18 0.68 9.35 -11.88
N HIS A 19 0.76 10.53 -11.27
CA HIS A 19 1.16 11.78 -11.95
C HIS A 19 2.56 11.77 -12.60
N ARG A 20 3.44 10.80 -12.30
CA ARG A 20 4.77 10.67 -12.93
C ARG A 20 4.92 9.40 -13.78
N GLY A 21 3.84 8.69 -14.09
CA GLY A 21 3.86 7.46 -14.86
C GLY A 21 3.04 6.36 -14.21
N GLN A 22 3.64 5.20 -14.04
CA GLN A 22 2.95 4.01 -13.54
C GLN A 22 3.86 3.20 -12.62
N LEU A 23 3.34 2.77 -11.48
CA LEU A 23 3.98 1.74 -10.68
C LEU A 23 3.77 0.38 -11.36
N PRO A 24 4.83 -0.40 -11.63
CA PRO A 24 4.70 -1.77 -12.12
C PRO A 24 3.94 -2.67 -11.15
N ARG A 25 3.43 -3.81 -11.64
CA ARG A 25 2.93 -4.90 -10.80
C ARG A 25 4.07 -5.42 -9.89
N GLU A 26 3.72 -5.96 -8.73
CA GLU A 26 4.65 -6.43 -7.69
C GLU A 26 5.58 -5.34 -7.11
N THR A 27 5.25 -4.05 -7.25
CA THR A 27 5.97 -2.98 -6.54
C THR A 27 5.63 -3.02 -5.06
N ALA A 28 6.64 -3.23 -4.23
CA ALA A 28 6.49 -3.34 -2.78
C ALA A 28 6.45 -1.96 -2.09
N GLY A 29 5.78 -1.90 -0.94
CA GLY A 29 5.65 -0.69 -0.14
C GLY A 29 5.15 -0.95 1.27
N THR A 30 5.10 0.12 2.06
CA THR A 30 4.66 0.09 3.46
C THR A 30 3.43 0.96 3.65
N ILE A 31 2.36 0.38 4.20
CA ILE A 31 1.13 1.11 4.51
C ILE A 31 1.39 2.08 5.66
N ARG A 32 0.89 3.31 5.53
CA ARG A 32 0.99 4.34 6.57
C ARG A 32 -0.34 4.59 7.28
N TYR A 33 -1.42 4.67 6.51
CA TYR A 33 -2.78 4.79 7.03
C TYR A 33 -3.80 4.55 5.91
N ALA A 34 -5.04 4.29 6.28
CA ALA A 34 -6.20 4.36 5.39
C ALA A 34 -7.09 5.56 5.77
N LEU A 35 -7.87 6.04 4.82
CA LEU A 35 -8.92 7.03 5.07
C LEU A 35 -10.10 6.83 4.13
N GLU A 36 -11.24 7.38 4.53
CA GLU A 36 -12.42 7.49 3.69
C GLU A 36 -12.36 8.80 2.90
N ASN A 37 -12.68 8.74 1.61
CA ASN A 37 -12.77 9.86 0.69
C ASN A 37 -13.95 9.66 -0.26
N ILE A 38 -15.05 10.38 -0.02
CA ILE A 38 -16.23 10.45 -0.90
C ILE A 38 -16.78 9.05 -1.25
N GLY A 39 -17.06 8.26 -0.22
CA GLY A 39 -17.58 6.89 -0.27
C GLY A 39 -16.53 5.82 -0.59
N ARG A 40 -15.24 6.15 -0.68
CA ARG A 40 -14.17 5.21 -1.02
C ARG A 40 -13.12 5.14 0.07
N ILE A 41 -12.59 3.94 0.32
CA ILE A 41 -11.39 3.77 1.15
C ILE A 41 -10.17 3.97 0.26
N LEU A 42 -9.25 4.81 0.71
CA LEU A 42 -7.93 4.99 0.12
C LEU A 42 -6.88 4.56 1.14
N VAL A 43 -5.83 3.89 0.67
CA VAL A 43 -4.69 3.46 1.48
C VAL A 43 -3.49 4.30 1.06
N PHE A 44 -2.87 4.99 2.02
CA PHE A 44 -1.63 5.71 1.78
C PHE A 44 -0.45 4.78 2.00
N VAL A 45 0.36 4.60 0.95
CA VAL A 45 1.51 3.68 0.92
C VAL A 45 2.76 4.45 0.53
N ASP A 46 3.84 4.23 1.27
CA ASP A 46 5.19 4.61 0.84
C ASP A 46 5.78 3.43 0.05
N PHE A 47 5.91 3.56 -1.27
CA PHE A 47 6.48 2.51 -2.12
C PHE A 47 8.00 2.57 -2.13
N ASP A 48 8.65 1.40 -2.12
CA ASP A 48 10.10 1.27 -2.08
C ASP A 48 10.78 1.82 -3.36
N SER A 49 10.01 1.93 -4.44
CA SER A 49 10.44 2.58 -5.69
C SER A 49 10.57 4.11 -5.56
N GLY A 50 10.12 4.70 -4.44
CA GLY A 50 10.24 6.12 -4.13
C GLY A 50 8.91 6.86 -3.95
N PRO A 51 7.88 6.67 -4.80
CA PRO A 51 6.62 7.41 -4.67
C PRO A 51 5.81 7.03 -3.42
N SER A 52 5.23 8.04 -2.76
CA SER A 52 4.14 7.83 -1.78
C SER A 52 2.81 8.16 -2.44
N LEU A 53 1.86 7.21 -2.44
CA LEU A 53 0.60 7.35 -3.19
C LEU A 53 -0.60 6.89 -2.37
N MET A 54 -1.75 7.50 -2.66
CA MET A 54 -3.07 6.95 -2.32
C MET A 54 -3.44 5.90 -3.37
N VAL A 55 -3.74 4.69 -2.91
CA VAL A 55 -4.17 3.57 -3.75
C VAL A 55 -5.48 2.98 -3.24
N LEU A 56 -6.23 2.28 -4.10
CA LEU A 56 -7.39 1.53 -3.64
C LEU A 56 -6.91 0.27 -2.91
N PRO A 57 -7.68 -0.25 -1.94
CA PRO A 57 -7.40 -1.55 -1.33
C PRO A 57 -7.18 -2.65 -2.38
N ASP A 58 -7.97 -2.65 -3.46
CA ASP A 58 -7.88 -3.63 -4.55
C ASP A 58 -6.65 -3.45 -5.47
N ASP A 59 -5.90 -2.36 -5.34
CA ASP A 59 -4.63 -2.16 -6.06
C ASP A 59 -3.48 -2.92 -5.39
N ILE A 60 -3.61 -3.29 -4.11
CA ILE A 60 -2.54 -3.87 -3.31
C ILE A 60 -2.95 -5.17 -2.64
N CYS A 61 -1.98 -6.04 -2.40
CA CYS A 61 -2.13 -7.18 -1.49
C CYS A 61 -1.32 -6.88 -0.24
N VAL A 62 -1.94 -7.04 0.93
CA VAL A 62 -1.27 -6.93 2.23
C VAL A 62 -0.50 -8.22 2.47
N GLU A 63 0.78 -8.10 2.76
CA GLU A 63 1.60 -9.25 3.15
C GLU A 63 1.32 -9.53 4.63
N ALA A 64 1.03 -10.79 4.96
CA ALA A 64 0.86 -11.19 6.35
C ALA A 64 2.11 -10.75 7.13
N PRO A 65 1.97 -10.22 8.35
CA PRO A 65 3.12 -9.94 9.18
C PRO A 65 3.91 -11.25 9.27
N GLU A 66 5.18 -11.22 8.85
CA GLU A 66 6.09 -12.33 9.08
C GLU A 66 6.03 -12.57 10.59
N ALA A 67 5.36 -13.66 10.99
CA ALA A 67 5.24 -14.03 12.39
C ALA A 67 6.68 -14.14 12.86
N ALA A 68 7.13 -13.16 13.66
CA ALA A 68 8.51 -13.05 14.09
C ALA A 68 8.96 -14.44 14.55
N VAL A 69 9.75 -15.12 13.73
CA VAL A 69 10.36 -16.39 14.10
C VAL A 69 11.34 -16.00 15.19
N ARG A 70 10.86 -16.07 16.43
CA ARG A 70 11.69 -15.94 17.62
C ARG A 70 12.59 -17.18 17.62
N ALA A 71 13.84 -16.98 17.25
CA ALA A 71 14.94 -17.91 17.54
C ALA A 71 15.19 -17.96 19.05
#